data_AF-A0A7C3M0Z5-F1
#
_entry.id   AF-A0A7C3M0Z5-F1
#
_cell.length_a   1.000
_cell.length_b   1.000
_cell.length_c   1.000
_cell.angle_alpha   90.00
_cell.angle_beta   90.00
_cell.angle_gamma   90.00
#
_symmetry.space_group_name_H-M   'P 1'
#
loop_
_entity.id
_entity.type
_entity.pdbx_description
1 polymer ?
#
loop_
_entity_poly.entity_id
_entity_poly.type
_entity_poly.pdbx_seq_one_letter_code
_entity_poly.pdbx_strand_id
1 'polypeptide(L)'
;MPRYKITTLSPIHISSGEEYEKNFNMLYSNGFIYIYDEFKIAQFFIDKNIEIPTNLDTLKQRIEKFKHEIIASNLHIRKIESEFTRIDKSLLENISTAGKPIITGSSLKGSLRTAILDSITNNTDGWKNVVQNFRNKNFDEKRFKAKFDNDFANIFKYLKVSDSLNDLDTKIYKTINM
;
A
#
# COMPACT_ATOMS: atom_id res chain seq x y z
N MET A 1 -15.89 21.70 6.71
CA MET A 1 -15.06 20.76 7.50
C MET A 1 -13.73 21.41 7.78
N PRO A 2 -13.17 21.25 9.00
CA PRO A 2 -11.83 21.72 9.30
C PRO A 2 -10.81 21.02 8.39
N ARG A 3 -9.79 21.77 7.95
CA ARG A 3 -8.68 21.25 7.14
C ARG A 3 -7.44 21.16 8.01
N TYR A 4 -6.76 20.03 7.95
CA TYR A 4 -5.53 19.77 8.68
C TYR A 4 -4.40 19.49 7.70
N LYS A 5 -3.22 20.04 7.98
CA LYS A 5 -1.99 19.71 7.25
C LYS A 5 -1.30 18.55 7.96
N ILE A 6 -1.00 17.50 7.22
CA ILE A 6 -0.20 16.37 7.67
C ILE A 6 1.15 16.45 6.96
N THR A 7 2.23 16.12 7.67
CA THR A 7 3.58 16.11 7.11
C THR A 7 4.24 14.80 7.53
N THR A 8 4.81 14.09 6.56
CA THR A 8 5.51 12.84 6.79
C THR A 8 6.92 13.14 7.31
N LEU A 9 7.31 12.50 8.41
CA LEU A 9 8.67 12.61 8.98
C LEU A 9 9.54 11.39 8.65
N SER A 10 8.92 10.33 8.15
CA SER A 10 9.55 9.10 7.69
C SER A 10 8.84 8.61 6.42
N PRO A 11 9.42 7.66 5.67
CA PRO A 11 8.68 6.94 4.65
C PRO A 11 7.42 6.30 5.24
N ILE A 12 6.30 6.43 4.54
CA ILE A 12 5.02 5.82 4.93
C ILE A 12 4.56 4.96 3.76
N HIS A 13 4.12 3.75 4.06
CA HIS A 13 3.49 2.84 3.11
C HIS A 13 2.10 2.48 3.63
N ILE A 14 1.08 2.75 2.82
CA ILE A 14 -0.30 2.30 3.03
C ILE A 14 -0.61 1.36 1.87
N SER A 15 -0.69 0.06 2.16
CA SER A 15 -0.84 -0.96 1.12
C SER A 15 -2.19 -0.85 0.39
N SER A 16 -2.20 -1.11 -0.91
CA SER A 16 -3.42 -1.38 -1.67
C SER A 16 -3.89 -2.84 -1.53
N GLY A 17 -3.02 -3.73 -1.07
CA GLY A 17 -3.20 -5.19 -1.13
C GLY A 17 -2.54 -5.84 -2.36
N GLU A 18 -2.15 -5.04 -3.36
CA GLU A 18 -1.53 -5.52 -4.59
C GLU A 18 0.00 -5.51 -4.50
N GLU A 19 0.62 -6.36 -5.32
CA GLU A 19 2.07 -6.42 -5.49
C GLU A 19 2.47 -6.53 -6.96
N TYR A 20 3.65 -6.01 -7.27
CA TYR A 20 4.24 -6.13 -8.58
C TYR A 20 5.44 -7.07 -8.56
N GLU A 21 5.37 -8.09 -9.39
CA GLU A 21 6.37 -9.12 -9.54
C GLU A 21 7.34 -8.81 -10.69
N LYS A 22 8.62 -9.02 -10.40
CA LYS A 22 9.70 -8.82 -11.36
C LYS A 22 9.53 -9.74 -12.57
N ASN A 23 9.74 -9.16 -13.75
CA ASN A 23 9.65 -9.82 -15.05
C ASN A 23 8.25 -10.37 -15.35
N PHE A 24 7.22 -9.85 -14.68
CA PHE A 24 5.83 -10.11 -15.00
C PHE A 24 5.10 -8.80 -15.23
N ASN A 25 4.79 -8.05 -14.18
CA ASN A 25 4.17 -6.71 -14.24
C ASN A 25 5.10 -5.59 -13.72
N MET A 26 6.33 -5.93 -13.34
CA MET A 26 7.41 -4.99 -12.98
C MET A 26 8.69 -5.26 -13.75
N LEU A 27 9.25 -4.21 -14.38
CA LEU A 27 10.56 -4.25 -15.03
C LEU A 27 11.53 -3.25 -14.38
N TYR A 28 12.81 -3.60 -14.35
CA TYR A 28 13.87 -2.74 -13.81
C TYR A 28 14.96 -2.49 -14.84
N SER A 29 15.26 -1.21 -15.09
CA SER A 29 16.34 -0.81 -16.00
C SER A 29 16.84 0.59 -15.68
N ASN A 30 18.16 0.78 -15.71
CA ASN A 30 18.84 2.08 -15.58
C ASN A 30 18.42 2.90 -14.34
N GLY A 31 18.26 2.25 -13.18
CA GLY A 31 17.85 2.95 -11.95
C GLY A 31 16.36 3.31 -11.90
N PHE A 32 15.53 2.76 -12.80
CA PHE A 32 14.09 2.96 -12.79
C PHE A 32 13.33 1.64 -12.72
N ILE A 33 12.25 1.65 -11.94
CA ILE A 33 11.20 0.65 -12.01
C ILE A 33 10.11 1.13 -12.96
N TYR A 34 9.65 0.22 -13.80
CA TYR A 34 8.53 0.41 -14.72
C TYR A 34 7.43 -0.58 -14.33
N ILE A 35 6.25 -0.05 -14.05
CA ILE A 35 5.06 -0.81 -13.65
C ILE A 35 4.12 -0.91 -14.84
N TYR A 36 3.59 -2.10 -15.08
CA TYR A 36 2.73 -2.40 -16.22
C TYR A 36 1.41 -3.01 -15.80
N ASP A 37 0.42 -2.81 -16.66
CA ASP A 37 -0.76 -3.64 -16.74
C ASP A 37 -0.39 -4.90 -17.54
N GLU A 38 -0.75 -6.08 -17.05
CA GLU A 38 -0.42 -7.36 -17.69
C GLU A 38 -0.98 -7.44 -19.12
N PHE A 39 -2.16 -6.87 -19.37
CA PHE A 39 -2.78 -6.82 -20.69
C PHE A 39 -2.00 -5.92 -21.65
N LYS A 40 -1.32 -4.88 -21.16
CA LYS A 40 -0.46 -4.04 -22.00
C LYS A 40 0.80 -4.77 -22.46
N ILE A 41 1.37 -5.62 -21.60
CA ILE A 41 2.49 -6.50 -21.98
C ILE A 41 2.01 -7.55 -22.99
N ALA A 42 0.83 -8.15 -22.76
CA ALA A 42 0.24 -9.09 -23.72
C ALA A 42 -0.01 -8.42 -25.08
N GLN A 43 -0.55 -7.20 -25.10
CA GLN A 43 -0.75 -6.42 -26.33
C GLN A 43 0.56 -6.19 -27.08
N PHE A 44 1.64 -5.83 -26.36
CA PHE A 44 2.96 -5.68 -26.97
C PHE A 44 3.42 -6.97 -27.68
N PHE A 45 3.21 -8.14 -27.06
CA PHE A 45 3.56 -9.42 -27.69
C PHE A 45 2.71 -9.69 -28.94
N ILE A 46 1.41 -9.41 -28.89
CA ILE A 46 0.51 -9.56 -30.05
C ILE A 46 0.97 -8.66 -31.20
N ASP A 47 1.23 -7.37 -30.94
CA ASP A 47 1.64 -6.40 -31.95
C ASP A 47 2.99 -6.75 -32.60
N LYS A 48 3.87 -7.43 -31.85
CA LYS A 48 5.17 -7.90 -32.33
C LYS A 48 5.15 -9.32 -32.89
N ASN A 49 3.98 -9.96 -32.95
CA ASN A 49 3.82 -11.35 -33.36
C ASN A 49 4.73 -12.31 -32.55
N ILE A 50 4.84 -12.05 -31.25
CA ILE A 50 5.56 -12.87 -30.28
C ILE A 50 4.56 -13.80 -29.60
N GLU A 51 4.85 -15.10 -29.60
CA GLU A 51 4.02 -16.09 -28.91
C GLU A 51 4.02 -15.83 -27.39
N ILE A 52 2.83 -15.81 -26.79
CA ILE A 52 2.62 -15.68 -25.34
C ILE A 52 2.60 -17.10 -24.73
N PRO A 53 3.62 -17.50 -23.96
CA PRO A 53 3.65 -18.82 -23.34
C PRO A 53 2.54 -18.97 -22.29
N THR A 54 1.97 -20.18 -22.18
CA THR A 54 0.99 -20.51 -21.13
C THR A 54 1.64 -20.80 -19.78
N ASN A 55 2.91 -21.21 -19.77
CA ASN A 55 3.68 -21.43 -18.55
C ASN A 55 4.26 -20.11 -18.02
N LEU A 56 4.04 -19.84 -16.72
CA LEU A 56 4.43 -18.58 -16.08
C LEU A 56 5.95 -18.35 -16.07
N ASP A 57 6.76 -19.37 -15.83
CA ASP A 57 8.23 -19.22 -15.80
C ASP A 57 8.77 -18.90 -17.19
N THR A 58 8.26 -19.58 -18.21
CA THR A 58 8.60 -19.31 -19.62
C THR A 58 8.15 -17.91 -20.03
N LEU A 59 6.96 -17.47 -19.57
CA LEU A 59 6.47 -16.11 -19.79
C LEU A 59 7.40 -15.07 -19.15
N LYS A 60 7.80 -15.26 -17.89
CA LYS A 60 8.73 -14.36 -17.19
C LYS A 60 10.09 -14.27 -17.88
N GLN A 61 10.63 -15.40 -18.33
CA GLN A 61 11.87 -15.43 -19.12
C GLN A 61 11.71 -14.69 -20.45
N ARG A 62 10.55 -14.81 -21.10
CA ARG A 62 10.24 -14.10 -22.36
C ARG A 62 10.17 -12.59 -22.12
N ILE A 63 9.46 -12.16 -21.07
CA ILE A 63 9.36 -10.76 -20.69
C ILE A 63 10.75 -10.18 -20.39
N GLU A 64 11.59 -10.90 -19.65
CA GLU A 64 12.98 -10.46 -19.38
C GLU A 64 13.79 -10.33 -20.66
N LYS A 65 13.65 -11.28 -21.60
CA LYS A 65 14.34 -11.24 -22.89
C LYS A 65 13.98 -9.99 -23.70
N PHE A 66 12.71 -9.59 -23.70
CA PHE A 66 12.21 -8.43 -24.45
C PHE A 66 12.12 -7.14 -23.61
N LYS A 67 12.66 -7.14 -22.39
CA LYS A 67 12.55 -6.04 -21.41
C LYS A 67 12.83 -4.66 -22.01
N HIS A 68 13.92 -4.52 -22.77
CA HIS A 68 14.30 -3.24 -23.34
C HIS A 68 13.31 -2.73 -24.39
N GLU A 69 12.73 -3.61 -25.19
CA GLU A 69 11.70 -3.26 -26.19
C GLU A 69 10.37 -2.93 -25.52
N ILE A 70 10.00 -3.66 -24.46
CA ILE A 70 8.79 -3.39 -23.66
C ILE A 70 8.92 -2.03 -22.94
N ILE A 71 10.11 -1.67 -22.46
CA ILE A 71 10.35 -0.34 -21.88
C ILE A 71 10.30 0.74 -22.95
N ALA A 72 10.92 0.51 -24.11
CA ALA A 72 10.93 1.46 -25.23
C ALA A 72 9.54 1.70 -25.84
N SER A 73 8.60 0.76 -25.72
CA SER A 73 7.22 0.94 -26.20
C SER A 73 6.40 1.94 -25.39
N ASN A 74 6.89 2.37 -24.23
CA ASN A 74 6.25 3.37 -23.36
C ASN A 74 4.82 2.97 -22.89
N LEU A 75 4.55 1.67 -22.77
CA LEU A 75 3.26 1.13 -22.31
C LEU A 75 3.12 1.03 -20.77
N HIS A 76 4.11 1.50 -20.01
CA HIS A 76 4.09 1.44 -18.55
C HIS A 76 3.06 2.40 -17.95
N ILE A 77 2.40 1.98 -16.87
CA ILE A 77 1.47 2.81 -16.08
C ILE A 77 2.27 3.85 -15.29
N ARG A 78 3.40 3.44 -14.69
CA ARG A 78 4.21 4.28 -13.83
C ARG A 78 5.69 3.99 -14.03
N LYS A 79 6.50 5.05 -13.93
CA LYS A 79 7.96 5.00 -13.86
C LYS A 79 8.40 5.60 -12.54
N ILE A 80 9.18 4.86 -11.76
CA ILE A 80 9.59 5.26 -10.42
C ILE A 80 11.11 5.17 -10.34
N GLU A 81 11.75 6.24 -9.87
CA GLU A 81 13.20 6.25 -9.62
C GLU A 81 13.56 5.33 -8.45
N SER A 82 14.58 4.51 -8.67
CA SER A 82 15.09 3.51 -7.74
C SER A 82 16.58 3.73 -7.51
N GLU A 83 16.93 4.03 -6.26
CA GLU A 83 18.33 4.09 -5.82
C GLU A 83 18.95 2.69 -5.63
N PHE A 84 18.13 1.63 -5.70
CA PHE A 84 18.59 0.25 -5.55
C PHE A 84 19.27 -0.27 -6.80
N THR A 85 20.45 -0.88 -6.65
CA THR A 85 21.18 -1.52 -7.76
C THR A 85 20.52 -2.81 -8.24
N ARG A 86 19.81 -3.52 -7.36
CA ARG A 86 19.11 -4.77 -7.65
C ARG A 86 17.77 -4.83 -6.93
N ILE A 87 16.82 -5.48 -7.59
CA ILE A 87 15.48 -5.74 -7.08
C ILE A 87 15.23 -7.23 -7.23
N ASP A 88 15.11 -7.92 -6.11
CA ASP A 88 14.96 -9.37 -6.05
C ASP A 88 13.63 -9.78 -5.40
N LYS A 89 12.87 -8.82 -4.86
CA LYS A 89 11.57 -9.03 -4.23
C LYS A 89 10.47 -8.31 -5.02
N SER A 90 9.25 -8.79 -4.87
CA SER A 90 8.06 -8.08 -5.34
C SER A 90 7.96 -6.69 -4.67
N LEU A 91 7.43 -5.74 -5.42
CA LEU A 91 7.18 -4.38 -4.95
C LEU A 91 5.74 -4.27 -4.47
N LEU A 92 5.54 -3.96 -3.19
CA LEU A 92 4.21 -3.72 -2.64
C LEU A 92 3.67 -2.37 -3.13
N GLU A 93 2.46 -2.36 -3.65
CA GLU A 93 1.84 -1.14 -4.14
C GLU A 93 1.33 -0.28 -2.97
N ASN A 94 1.64 1.01 -3.02
CA ASN A 94 0.98 1.99 -2.16
C ASN A 94 -0.39 2.36 -2.75
N ILE A 95 -1.42 2.38 -1.90
CA ILE A 95 -2.78 2.75 -2.29
C ILE A 95 -2.80 4.03 -3.13
N SER A 96 -3.53 3.96 -4.23
CA SER A 96 -3.62 5.02 -5.21
C SER A 96 -5.05 5.19 -5.70
N THR A 97 -5.37 6.36 -6.21
CA THR A 97 -6.62 6.66 -6.91
C THR A 97 -6.28 7.28 -8.24
N ALA A 98 -6.78 6.70 -9.33
CA ALA A 98 -6.40 7.08 -10.70
C ALA A 98 -4.88 7.15 -10.91
N GLY A 99 -4.14 6.20 -10.34
CA GLY A 99 -2.68 6.10 -10.41
C GLY A 99 -1.91 7.08 -9.52
N LYS A 100 -2.61 7.96 -8.78
CA LYS A 100 -2.00 8.91 -7.85
C LYS A 100 -2.01 8.37 -6.42
N PRO A 101 -0.87 8.27 -5.73
CA PRO A 101 -0.80 7.81 -4.35
C PRO A 101 -1.65 8.68 -3.42
N ILE A 102 -2.34 8.07 -2.46
CA ILE A 102 -3.14 8.79 -1.46
C ILE A 102 -2.85 8.31 -0.04
N ILE A 103 -3.18 9.15 0.92
CA ILE A 103 -3.40 8.75 2.31
C ILE A 103 -4.91 8.61 2.50
N THR A 104 -5.36 7.40 2.80
CA THR A 104 -6.79 7.14 3.02
C THR A 104 -7.24 7.67 4.38
N GLY A 105 -8.46 8.21 4.41
CA GLY A 105 -9.11 8.68 5.63
C GLY A 105 -9.38 7.53 6.60
N SER A 106 -9.58 6.31 6.09
CA SER A 106 -9.70 5.09 6.90
C SER A 106 -8.41 4.78 7.66
N SER A 107 -7.24 4.85 7.01
CA SER A 107 -5.93 4.64 7.66
C SER A 107 -5.66 5.73 8.71
N LEU A 108 -5.90 7.00 8.38
CA LEU A 108 -5.77 8.10 9.35
C LEU A 108 -6.69 7.94 10.55
N LYS A 109 -7.95 7.59 10.30
CA LYS A 109 -8.95 7.33 11.35
C LYS A 109 -8.55 6.15 12.22
N GLY A 110 -7.95 5.10 11.65
CA GLY A 110 -7.38 3.98 12.38
C GLY A 110 -6.29 4.42 13.35
N SER A 111 -5.32 5.23 12.89
CA SER A 111 -4.26 5.78 13.73
C SER A 111 -4.81 6.67 14.86
N LEU A 112 -5.76 7.56 14.56
CA LEU A 112 -6.43 8.40 15.56
C LEU A 112 -7.19 7.56 16.59
N ARG A 113 -7.90 6.53 16.14
CA ARG A 113 -8.61 5.59 17.02
C ARG A 113 -7.65 4.92 18.00
N THR A 114 -6.51 4.44 17.51
CA THR A 114 -5.49 3.82 18.37
C THR A 114 -4.94 4.82 19.39
N ALA A 115 -4.60 6.04 18.98
CA ALA A 115 -4.09 7.07 19.89
C ALA A 115 -5.10 7.47 20.98
N ILE A 116 -6.38 7.64 20.62
CA ILE A 116 -7.46 7.93 21.58
C ILE A 116 -7.62 6.78 22.58
N LEU A 117 -7.70 5.54 22.09
CA LEU A 117 -7.83 4.37 22.96
C LEU A 117 -6.63 4.24 23.90
N ASP A 118 -5.42 4.41 23.40
CA ASP A 118 -4.19 4.34 24.19
C ASP A 118 -4.18 5.41 25.30
N SER A 119 -4.55 6.66 24.97
CA SER A 119 -4.62 7.77 25.93
C SER A 119 -5.60 7.53 27.08
N ILE A 120 -6.73 6.86 26.81
CA ILE A 120 -7.72 6.52 27.84
C ILE A 120 -7.16 5.42 28.74
N THR A 121 -6.55 4.39 28.13
CA THR A 121 -6.06 3.22 28.84
C THR A 121 -4.83 3.49 29.71
N ASN A 122 -3.98 4.46 29.34
CA ASN A 122 -2.79 4.82 30.12
C ASN A 122 -3.11 5.71 31.33
N ASN A 123 -4.26 6.38 31.35
CA ASN A 123 -4.67 7.30 32.42
C ASN A 123 -5.53 6.65 33.51
N THR A 124 -5.78 5.35 33.45
CA THR A 124 -6.69 4.66 34.37
C THR A 124 -6.16 3.28 34.77
N ASP A 125 -5.82 3.08 36.04
CA ASP A 125 -5.17 1.86 36.55
C ASP A 125 -5.96 0.56 36.30
N GLY A 126 -7.28 0.64 36.10
CA GLY A 126 -8.14 -0.49 35.76
C GLY A 126 -8.00 -1.03 34.32
N TRP A 127 -7.27 -0.34 33.43
CA TRP A 127 -7.30 -0.61 31.98
C TRP A 127 -6.08 -1.37 31.45
N LYS A 128 -5.00 -1.49 32.23
CA LYS A 128 -3.80 -2.28 31.86
C LYS A 128 -4.16 -3.75 31.56
N ASN A 129 -5.04 -4.35 32.35
CA ASN A 129 -5.54 -5.72 32.15
C ASN A 129 -6.44 -5.85 30.90
N VAL A 130 -7.06 -4.74 30.46
CA VAL A 130 -7.95 -4.72 29.30
C VAL A 130 -7.14 -4.68 28.01
N VAL A 131 -6.10 -3.84 27.97
CA VAL A 131 -5.16 -3.75 26.83
C VAL A 131 -4.41 -5.06 26.62
N GLN A 132 -3.95 -5.72 27.69
CA GLN A 132 -3.35 -7.06 27.58
C GLN A 132 -4.31 -8.10 26.98
N ASN A 133 -5.61 -8.03 27.32
CA ASN A 133 -6.61 -8.93 26.78
C ASN A 133 -7.00 -8.61 25.32
N PHE A 134 -6.93 -7.34 24.90
CA PHE A 134 -7.14 -6.93 23.51
C PHE A 134 -5.95 -7.24 22.60
N ARG A 135 -4.72 -7.25 23.13
CA ARG A 135 -3.52 -7.62 22.37
C ARG A 135 -3.47 -9.10 21.98
N ASN A 136 -4.12 -9.97 22.75
CA ASN A 136 -4.00 -11.43 22.62
C ASN A 136 -5.21 -12.14 21.97
N LYS A 137 -6.29 -11.44 21.59
CA LYS A 137 -7.48 -12.05 20.99
C LYS A 137 -8.14 -11.18 19.92
N ASN A 138 -8.85 -11.84 18.99
CA ASN A 138 -9.80 -11.20 18.07
C ASN A 138 -10.69 -10.22 18.84
N PHE A 139 -10.74 -8.98 18.37
CA PHE A 139 -11.50 -7.89 18.97
C PHE A 139 -12.98 -8.25 19.04
N ASP A 140 -13.46 -8.60 20.24
CA ASP A 140 -14.84 -8.98 20.47
C ASP A 140 -15.68 -7.73 20.74
N GLU A 141 -16.50 -7.35 19.75
CA GLU A 141 -17.37 -6.17 19.76
C GLU A 141 -18.27 -6.11 21.02
N LYS A 142 -18.67 -7.27 21.54
CA LYS A 142 -19.48 -7.37 22.76
C LYS A 142 -18.73 -6.90 24.01
N ARG A 143 -17.43 -7.21 24.12
CA ARG A 143 -16.59 -6.81 25.25
C ARG A 143 -16.26 -5.33 25.23
N PHE A 144 -16.12 -4.76 24.04
CA PHE A 144 -15.92 -3.32 23.87
C PHE A 144 -17.19 -2.54 24.29
N LYS A 145 -18.37 -2.93 23.78
CA LYS A 145 -19.65 -2.30 24.15
C LYS A 145 -20.05 -2.51 25.62
N ALA A 146 -19.57 -3.57 26.27
CA ALA A 146 -19.82 -3.80 27.69
C ALA A 146 -19.03 -2.87 28.62
N LYS A 147 -17.93 -2.27 28.13
CA LYS A 147 -17.04 -1.42 28.93
C LYS A 147 -17.07 0.06 28.57
N PHE A 148 -17.53 0.37 27.36
CA PHE A 148 -17.75 1.74 26.91
C PHE A 148 -19.25 1.97 26.77
N ASP A 149 -19.73 3.13 27.18
CA ASP A 149 -21.11 3.50 26.90
C ASP A 149 -21.36 3.58 25.38
N ASN A 150 -22.64 3.54 25.01
CA ASN A 150 -23.03 3.64 23.60
C ASN A 150 -22.53 4.93 22.96
N ASP A 151 -22.39 6.00 23.72
CA ASP A 151 -21.96 7.31 23.24
C ASP A 151 -20.49 7.28 22.80
N PHE A 152 -19.61 6.70 23.62
CA PHE A 152 -18.21 6.49 23.26
C PHE A 152 -18.07 5.48 22.12
N ALA A 153 -18.86 4.40 22.11
CA ALA A 153 -18.85 3.46 20.98
C ALA A 153 -19.24 4.14 19.65
N ASN A 154 -20.05 5.20 19.71
CA ASN A 154 -20.50 5.97 18.55
C ASN A 154 -19.58 7.13 18.18
N ILE A 155 -18.61 7.54 19.02
CA ILE A 155 -17.74 8.69 18.73
C ILE A 155 -17.02 8.56 17.38
N PHE A 156 -16.57 7.34 17.04
CA PHE A 156 -15.90 7.06 15.78
C PHE A 156 -16.87 7.01 14.60
N LYS A 157 -18.19 6.87 14.80
CA LYS A 157 -19.17 7.04 13.72
C LYS A 157 -19.29 8.50 13.32
N TYR A 158 -19.21 9.41 14.30
CA TYR A 158 -19.26 10.85 14.07
C TYR A 158 -17.93 11.44 13.59
N LEU A 159 -16.80 10.80 13.92
CA LEU A 159 -15.50 11.16 13.37
C LEU A 159 -15.39 10.75 11.89
N LYS A 160 -15.60 11.72 11.01
CA LYS A 160 -15.43 11.58 9.56
C LYS A 160 -14.07 12.13 9.15
N VAL A 161 -13.25 11.27 8.56
CA VAL A 161 -11.92 11.62 8.03
C VAL A 161 -11.94 11.32 6.54
N SER A 162 -11.64 12.32 5.72
CA SER A 162 -11.56 12.17 4.26
C SER A 162 -10.16 11.70 3.85
N ASP A 163 -10.06 11.21 2.61
CA ASP A 163 -8.78 10.94 1.96
C ASP A 163 -8.00 12.23 1.72
N SER A 164 -6.69 12.09 1.48
CA SER A 164 -5.82 13.21 1.10
C SER A 164 -6.22 13.79 -0.24
N LEU A 165 -6.21 15.13 -0.34
CA LEU A 165 -6.59 15.86 -1.56
C LEU A 165 -5.38 16.26 -2.43
N ASN A 166 -4.17 16.20 -1.88
CA ASN A 166 -2.97 16.67 -2.55
C ASN A 166 -2.25 15.53 -3.25
N ASP A 167 -1.58 15.86 -4.35
CA ASP A 167 -0.66 14.94 -5.02
C ASP A 167 0.48 14.58 -4.06
N LEU A 168 0.78 13.28 -3.99
CA LEU A 168 1.85 12.71 -3.18
C LEU A 168 2.89 12.08 -4.08
N ASP A 169 4.15 12.34 -3.79
CA ASP A 169 5.27 11.68 -4.46
C ASP A 169 5.58 10.35 -3.79
N THR A 170 6.00 9.38 -4.59
CA THR A 170 6.45 8.06 -4.10
C THR A 170 7.88 7.80 -4.50
N LYS A 171 8.62 7.19 -3.59
CA LYS A 171 9.92 6.57 -3.83
C LYS A 171 9.87 5.12 -3.40
N ILE A 172 10.78 4.31 -3.95
CA ILE A 172 10.94 2.93 -3.51
C ILE A 172 11.78 2.93 -2.24
N TYR A 173 11.35 2.15 -1.25
CA TYR A 173 12.07 1.93 -0.01
C TYR A 173 12.18 0.44 0.23
N LYS A 174 13.30 0.02 0.82
CA LYS A 174 13.48 -1.35 1.29
C LYS A 174 12.89 -1.45 2.69
N THR A 175 11.95 -2.36 2.89
CA THR A 175 11.49 -2.71 4.23
C THR A 175 12.68 -3.28 4.99
N ILE A 176 13.11 -2.58 6.02
CA ILE A 176 13.94 -3.17 7.06
C ILE A 176 12.94 -4.00 7.86
N ASN A 177 13.00 -5.33 7.74
CA ASN A 177 12.28 -6.18 8.69
C ASN A 177 12.80 -5.81 10.08
N MET A 178 11.97 -5.13 10.88
CA MET A 178 12.15 -5.01 12.32
C MET A 178 11.70 -6.29 13.00
#